data_AF-A0A2V9HU09-F1
#
_entry.id   AF-A0A2V9HU09-F1
#
_cell.length_a   1.000
_cell.length_b   1.000
_cell.length_c   1.000
_cell.angle_alpha   90.00
_cell.angle_beta   90.00
_cell.angle_gamma   90.00
#
_symmetry.space_group_name_H-M   'P 1'
#
loop_
_entity.id
_entity.type
_entity.pdbx_description
1 polymer ?
#
loop_
_entity_poly.entity_id
_entity_poly.type
_entity_poly.pdbx_seq_one_letter_code
_entity_poly.pdbx_strand_id
1 'polypeptide(L)'
;MVKRLIQFHRSVMPADAAQLLFLGGIVCLIISQHSRWWTEQLINDLSAQLFKRGESNEQIRVNLVLFLSFARYPLIFASMAGYFVCFWPGEQPIRRILGWICFPAILSLGAIWGRLLYISIQPVSVLESSGSLIRKIASWPVRPWTLGPGFYYCILGITLILVYVRLTAVGSTSLPVILPPPRGSEFQDAVSWKRTKRLVWVLIGPLFLAGPMLAFLTMGLLYLSSSHLPAYLGTEWFVRLGRIVDPIIAVGITCWVAGRDVRQAAWHSIRAFKPQYALLGASVPIGLSVIISVGNYMFDRFLWAHGFGASWLPEFRSYFDFLDPWLSLLFFGALFEEIIFRGLLQPRFIQRYGLCRGIFLVAIVWAAFHFFSDSYFAATDIGVVLRLASRVFTCLVLGFVFSWLTLRSGSVLPAAIAHTLFNVFVFSSFGLDFYGKDWVRLVLWAVVAYVLFRYWSVKVEDEPGAVATIVEAEPAT
;
A
#
# COMPACT_ATOMS: atom_id res chain seq x y z
N MET A 1 20.62 -17.37 -17.64
CA MET A 1 19.81 -16.28 -17.04
C MET A 1 18.62 -16.82 -16.26
N VAL A 2 17.74 -17.60 -16.88
CA VAL A 2 16.57 -18.25 -16.25
C VAL A 2 16.92 -18.95 -14.93
N LYS A 3 18.04 -19.67 -14.86
CA LYS A 3 18.52 -20.32 -13.63
C LYS A 3 18.71 -19.34 -12.45
N ARG A 4 19.30 -18.15 -12.68
CA ARG A 4 19.51 -17.14 -11.63
C ARG A 4 18.19 -16.51 -11.18
N LEU A 5 17.26 -16.26 -12.12
CA LEU A 5 15.92 -15.76 -11.81
C LEU A 5 15.14 -16.79 -10.98
N ILE A 6 15.15 -18.06 -11.38
CA ILE A 6 14.52 -19.16 -10.62
C ILE A 6 15.15 -19.28 -9.23
N GLN A 7 16.47 -19.19 -9.11
CA GLN A 7 17.15 -19.21 -7.81
C GLN A 7 16.75 -18.02 -6.93
N PHE A 8 16.67 -16.82 -7.50
CA PHE A 8 16.19 -15.65 -6.79
C PHE A 8 14.74 -15.84 -6.33
N HIS A 9 13.85 -16.28 -7.23
CA HIS A 9 12.45 -16.51 -6.93
C HIS A 9 12.28 -17.55 -5.82
N ARG A 10 12.96 -18.70 -5.93
CA ARG A 10 13.00 -19.72 -4.87
C ARG A 10 13.54 -19.18 -3.55
N SER A 11 14.43 -18.20 -3.60
CA SER A 11 15.00 -17.60 -2.39
C SER A 11 14.10 -16.58 -1.69
N VAL A 12 13.05 -16.11 -2.36
CA VAL A 12 12.06 -15.16 -1.79
C VAL A 12 10.68 -15.77 -1.60
N MET A 13 10.43 -16.93 -2.20
CA MET A 13 9.19 -17.68 -2.01
C MET A 13 9.22 -18.45 -0.67
N PRO A 14 8.06 -18.64 -0.03
CA PRO A 14 7.89 -19.56 1.08
C PRO A 14 8.50 -20.94 0.81
N ALA A 15 9.25 -21.48 1.78
CA ALA A 15 9.77 -22.84 1.70
C ALA A 15 8.65 -23.90 1.82
N ASP A 16 7.56 -23.54 2.49
CA ASP A 16 6.40 -24.38 2.70
C ASP A 16 5.17 -23.75 2.05
N ALA A 17 4.50 -24.49 1.17
CA ALA A 17 3.30 -24.05 0.47
C ALA A 17 2.14 -23.74 1.44
N ALA A 18 2.10 -24.35 2.63
CA ALA A 18 1.08 -24.03 3.63
C ALA A 18 1.18 -22.57 4.11
N GLN A 19 2.36 -21.93 4.05
CA GLN A 19 2.51 -20.50 4.36
C GLN A 19 1.74 -19.61 3.37
N LEU A 20 1.44 -20.10 2.15
CA LEU A 20 0.58 -19.40 1.20
C LEU A 20 -0.87 -19.34 1.67
N LEU A 21 -1.34 -20.29 2.50
CA LEU A 21 -2.67 -20.20 3.13
C LEU A 21 -2.73 -19.01 4.08
N PHE A 22 -1.68 -18.83 4.90
CA PHE A 22 -1.59 -17.68 5.80
C PHE A 22 -1.54 -16.37 5.01
N LEU A 23 -0.62 -16.26 4.03
CA LEU A 23 -0.47 -15.06 3.21
C LEU A 23 -1.74 -14.75 2.41
N GLY A 24 -2.34 -15.76 1.78
CA GLY A 24 -3.61 -15.63 1.07
C GLY A 24 -4.74 -15.18 2.00
N GLY A 25 -4.75 -15.68 3.23
CA GLY A 25 -5.66 -15.22 4.27
C GLY A 25 -5.50 -13.74 4.60
N ILE A 26 -4.26 -13.27 4.81
CA ILE A 26 -3.97 -11.84 5.05
C ILE A 26 -4.38 -10.98 3.85
N VAL A 27 -4.08 -11.41 2.62
CA VAL A 27 -4.49 -10.70 1.40
C VAL A 27 -6.02 -10.59 1.32
N CYS A 28 -6.76 -11.64 1.68
CA CYS A 28 -8.23 -11.58 1.75
C CYS A 28 -8.71 -10.55 2.80
N LEU A 29 -8.09 -10.46 3.97
CA LEU A 29 -8.43 -9.43 4.96
C LEU A 29 -8.16 -8.01 4.45
N ILE A 30 -7.04 -7.80 3.73
CA ILE A 30 -6.72 -6.52 3.08
C ILE A 30 -7.75 -6.19 1.99
N ILE A 31 -8.12 -7.12 1.12
CA ILE A 31 -9.15 -6.89 0.10
C ILE A 31 -10.49 -6.54 0.77
N SER A 32 -10.82 -7.26 1.84
CA SER A 32 -12.06 -7.08 2.60
C SER A 32 -12.23 -5.66 3.14
N GLN A 33 -11.16 -5.03 3.63
CA GLN A 33 -11.23 -3.69 4.21
C GLN A 33 -11.58 -2.60 3.17
N HIS A 34 -11.22 -2.82 1.91
CA HIS A 34 -11.45 -1.89 0.80
C HIS A 34 -12.68 -2.24 -0.06
N SER A 35 -13.22 -3.45 0.10
CA SER A 35 -14.38 -3.91 -0.67
C SER A 35 -15.70 -3.47 -0.04
N ARG A 36 -16.79 -3.56 -0.80
CA ARG A 36 -18.13 -3.29 -0.28
C ARG A 36 -18.58 -4.41 0.65
N TRP A 37 -19.09 -4.04 1.82
CA TRP A 37 -19.58 -5.00 2.83
C TRP A 37 -21.07 -5.30 2.68
N TRP A 38 -21.82 -4.36 2.15
CA TRP A 38 -23.24 -4.47 1.84
C TRP A 38 -23.46 -4.13 0.38
N THR A 39 -24.42 -4.80 -0.25
CA THR A 39 -24.84 -4.50 -1.62
C THR A 39 -25.63 -3.20 -1.67
N GLU A 40 -25.65 -2.52 -2.82
CA GLU A 40 -26.46 -1.32 -3.02
C GLU A 40 -27.95 -1.58 -2.73
N GLN A 41 -28.44 -2.75 -3.14
CA GLN A 41 -29.80 -3.18 -2.85
C GLN A 41 -30.05 -3.24 -1.32
N LEU A 42 -29.16 -3.87 -0.57
CA LEU A 42 -29.28 -3.95 0.89
C LEU A 42 -29.21 -2.56 1.54
N ILE A 43 -28.35 -1.67 1.05
CA ILE A 43 -28.27 -0.29 1.56
C ILE A 43 -29.58 0.44 1.28
N ASN A 44 -30.17 0.28 0.10
CA ASN A 44 -31.44 0.92 -0.25
C ASN A 44 -32.59 0.38 0.61
N ASP A 45 -32.66 -0.94 0.82
CA ASP A 45 -33.67 -1.58 1.66
C ASP A 45 -33.57 -1.11 3.12
N LEU A 46 -32.34 -1.04 3.67
CA LEU A 46 -32.08 -0.53 5.02
C LEU A 46 -32.41 0.97 5.12
N SER A 47 -32.08 1.75 4.09
CA SER A 47 -32.40 3.19 4.05
C SER A 47 -33.90 3.40 4.06
N ALA A 48 -34.65 2.63 3.27
CA ALA A 48 -36.12 2.68 3.26
C ALA A 48 -36.73 2.29 4.61
N GLN A 49 -36.14 1.32 5.32
CA GLN A 49 -36.58 0.94 6.66
C GLN A 49 -36.30 2.03 7.71
N LEU A 50 -35.14 2.67 7.64
CA LEU A 50 -34.75 3.74 8.57
C LEU A 50 -35.51 5.05 8.28
N PHE A 51 -35.82 5.35 7.02
CA PHE A 51 -36.65 6.49 6.65
C PHE A 51 -38.05 6.42 7.29
N LYS A 52 -38.64 5.22 7.37
CA LYS A 52 -39.91 5.00 8.10
C LYS A 52 -39.84 5.35 9.60
N ARG A 53 -38.63 5.54 10.17
CA ARG A 53 -38.42 5.92 11.57
C ARG A 53 -38.29 7.45 11.77
N GLY A 54 -38.45 8.23 10.71
CA GLY A 54 -38.31 9.69 10.77
C GLY A 54 -36.87 10.18 10.75
N GLU A 55 -35.88 9.31 10.52
CA GLU A 55 -34.52 9.74 10.22
C GLU A 55 -34.44 10.27 8.77
N SER A 56 -33.72 11.37 8.56
CA SER A 56 -33.47 11.86 7.21
C SER A 56 -32.53 10.91 6.45
N ASN A 57 -32.73 10.77 5.13
CA ASN A 57 -31.88 9.91 4.29
C ASN A 57 -30.39 10.26 4.39
N GLU A 58 -30.07 11.55 4.59
CA GLU A 58 -28.70 12.01 4.73
C GLU A 58 -28.09 11.56 6.07
N GLN A 59 -28.81 11.72 7.18
CA GLN A 59 -28.35 11.31 8.50
C GLN A 59 -28.12 9.79 8.58
N ILE A 60 -29.01 9.00 7.98
CA ILE A 60 -28.87 7.54 7.87
C ILE A 60 -27.57 7.18 7.15
N ARG A 61 -27.34 7.77 5.98
CA ARG A 61 -26.15 7.48 5.16
C ARG A 61 -24.87 7.85 5.91
N VAL A 62 -24.83 9.02 6.53
CA VAL A 62 -23.67 9.49 7.31
C VAL A 62 -23.40 8.56 8.50
N ASN A 63 -24.42 8.24 9.31
CA ASN A 63 -24.29 7.34 10.45
C ASN A 63 -23.79 5.94 10.02
N LEU A 64 -24.30 5.45 8.91
CA LEU A 64 -23.96 4.15 8.38
C LEU A 64 -22.50 4.10 7.88
N VAL A 65 -22.08 5.14 7.13
CA VAL A 65 -20.70 5.28 6.65
C VAL A 65 -19.72 5.43 7.81
N LEU A 66 -20.04 6.27 8.81
CA LEU A 66 -19.23 6.44 10.00
C LEU A 66 -19.11 5.11 10.76
N PHE A 67 -20.23 4.43 11.03
CA PHE A 67 -20.22 3.14 11.69
C PHE A 67 -19.35 2.12 10.96
N LEU A 68 -19.54 1.96 9.64
CA LEU A 68 -18.73 1.03 8.85
C LEU A 68 -17.24 1.41 8.87
N SER A 69 -16.92 2.70 8.83
CA SER A 69 -15.53 3.17 8.91
C SER A 69 -14.90 2.79 10.24
N PHE A 70 -15.61 2.98 11.35
CA PHE A 70 -15.13 2.59 12.68
C PHE A 70 -15.03 1.08 12.87
N ALA A 71 -16.06 0.35 12.44
CA ALA A 71 -16.12 -1.09 12.57
C ALA A 71 -15.03 -1.81 11.77
N ARG A 72 -14.43 -1.16 10.76
CA ARG A 72 -13.30 -1.68 9.98
C ARG A 72 -11.94 -1.52 10.66
N TYR A 73 -11.75 -0.64 11.64
CA TYR A 73 -10.43 -0.46 12.28
C TYR A 73 -9.85 -1.75 12.89
N PRO A 74 -10.62 -2.59 13.59
CA PRO A 74 -10.10 -3.87 14.07
C PRO A 74 -9.63 -4.79 12.93
N LEU A 75 -10.30 -4.77 11.77
CA LEU A 75 -9.90 -5.54 10.59
C LEU A 75 -8.65 -4.97 9.92
N ILE A 76 -8.55 -3.64 9.83
CA ILE A 76 -7.36 -2.95 9.34
C ILE A 76 -6.15 -3.33 10.21
N PHE A 77 -6.31 -3.28 11.54
CA PHE A 77 -5.29 -3.74 12.49
C PHE A 77 -4.94 -5.22 12.30
N ALA A 78 -5.94 -6.10 12.15
CA ALA A 78 -5.71 -7.53 11.91
C ALA A 78 -4.87 -7.77 10.64
N SER A 79 -5.16 -7.03 9.57
CA SER A 79 -4.44 -7.11 8.30
C SER A 79 -2.97 -6.70 8.44
N MET A 80 -2.70 -5.61 9.17
CA MET A 80 -1.34 -5.14 9.49
C MET A 80 -0.59 -6.12 10.36
N ALA A 81 -1.23 -6.58 11.44
CA ALA A 81 -0.71 -7.59 12.35
C ALA A 81 -0.33 -8.84 11.58
N GLY A 82 -1.20 -9.29 10.68
CA GLY A 82 -0.96 -10.44 9.82
C GLY A 82 0.26 -10.27 8.95
N TYR A 83 0.33 -9.17 8.22
CA TYR A 83 1.46 -8.87 7.36
C TYR A 83 2.78 -8.82 8.15
N PHE A 84 2.79 -8.21 9.32
CA PHE A 84 3.97 -8.16 10.18
C PHE A 84 4.36 -9.53 10.74
N VAL A 85 3.39 -10.31 11.21
CA VAL A 85 3.58 -11.65 11.78
C VAL A 85 4.11 -12.64 10.73
N CYS A 86 3.80 -12.47 9.43
CA CYS A 86 4.38 -13.26 8.34
C CYS A 86 5.92 -13.27 8.38
N PHE A 87 6.52 -12.12 8.68
CA PHE A 87 7.98 -11.94 8.71
C PHE A 87 8.55 -12.05 10.12
N TRP A 88 7.77 -11.70 11.16
CA TRP A 88 8.21 -11.66 12.55
C TRP A 88 7.20 -12.29 13.54
N PRO A 89 7.08 -13.62 13.54
CA PRO A 89 6.12 -14.36 14.37
C PRO A 89 6.36 -14.21 15.87
N GLY A 90 7.61 -14.02 16.31
CA GLY A 90 7.99 -14.07 17.72
C GLY A 90 7.92 -15.47 18.32
N GLU A 91 7.96 -15.55 19.65
CA GLU A 91 8.10 -16.82 20.39
C GLU A 91 6.81 -17.64 20.45
N GLN A 92 5.65 -16.98 20.40
CA GLN A 92 4.34 -17.64 20.48
C GLN A 92 3.50 -17.30 19.23
N PRO A 93 3.86 -17.82 18.05
CA PRO A 93 3.22 -17.48 16.78
C PRO A 93 1.70 -17.71 16.80
N ILE A 94 1.26 -18.88 17.27
CA ILE A 94 -0.16 -19.24 17.31
C ILE A 94 -0.95 -18.26 18.18
N ARG A 95 -0.47 -17.94 19.38
CA ARG A 95 -1.14 -17.01 20.29
C ARG A 95 -1.24 -15.61 19.67
N ARG A 96 -0.19 -15.14 18.98
CA ARG A 96 -0.22 -13.85 18.28
C ARG A 96 -1.17 -13.87 17.08
N ILE A 97 -1.20 -14.94 16.30
CA ILE A 97 -2.14 -15.05 15.16
C ILE A 97 -3.58 -15.01 15.66
N LEU A 98 -3.90 -15.79 16.70
CA LEU A 98 -5.25 -15.83 17.26
C LEU A 98 -5.62 -14.48 17.90
N GLY A 99 -4.72 -13.89 18.69
CA GLY A 99 -5.00 -12.67 19.45
C GLY A 99 -4.94 -11.38 18.64
N TRP A 100 -4.00 -11.24 17.70
CA TRP A 100 -3.78 -9.99 16.96
C TRP A 100 -4.43 -9.99 15.57
N ILE A 101 -4.77 -11.15 15.02
CA ILE A 101 -5.33 -11.26 13.66
C ILE A 101 -6.75 -11.79 13.72
N CYS A 102 -6.96 -13.00 14.24
CA CYS A 102 -8.27 -13.64 14.21
C CYS A 102 -9.28 -12.89 15.10
N PHE A 103 -8.91 -12.57 16.33
CA PHE A 103 -9.81 -11.89 17.27
C PHE A 103 -10.27 -10.51 16.76
N PRO A 104 -9.40 -9.59 16.33
CA PRO A 104 -9.86 -8.30 15.80
C PRO A 104 -10.64 -8.42 14.49
N ALA A 105 -10.29 -9.37 13.61
CA ALA A 105 -11.06 -9.62 12.38
C ALA A 105 -12.48 -10.14 12.68
N ILE A 106 -12.61 -11.09 13.61
CA ILE A 106 -13.91 -11.61 14.08
C ILE A 106 -14.71 -10.51 14.78
N LEU A 107 -14.06 -9.66 15.57
CA LEU A 107 -14.71 -8.51 16.21
C LEU A 107 -15.30 -7.54 15.18
N SER A 108 -14.54 -7.21 14.14
CA SER A 108 -15.02 -6.37 13.03
C SER A 108 -16.19 -7.01 12.30
N LEU A 109 -16.06 -8.28 11.92
CA LEU A 109 -17.11 -9.06 11.26
C LEU A 109 -18.38 -9.10 12.11
N GLY A 110 -18.25 -9.39 13.40
CA GLY A 110 -19.34 -9.44 14.36
C GLY A 110 -20.00 -8.09 14.60
N ALA A 111 -19.23 -6.99 14.62
CA ALA A 111 -19.78 -5.64 14.75
C ALA A 111 -20.61 -5.25 13.52
N ILE A 112 -20.08 -5.47 12.31
CA ILE A 112 -20.77 -5.14 11.06
C ILE A 112 -22.03 -5.99 10.89
N TRP A 113 -21.92 -7.30 11.14
CA TRP A 113 -23.06 -8.21 11.12
C TRP A 113 -24.08 -7.89 12.21
N GLY A 114 -23.64 -7.63 13.44
CA GLY A 114 -24.50 -7.26 14.56
C GLY A 114 -25.26 -5.96 14.32
N ARG A 115 -24.64 -4.96 13.66
CA ARG A 115 -25.34 -3.73 13.27
C ARG A 115 -26.38 -3.98 12.18
N LEU A 116 -26.05 -4.80 11.17
CA LEU A 116 -27.02 -5.22 10.17
C LEU A 116 -28.22 -5.87 10.87
N LEU A 117 -27.95 -6.82 11.77
CA LEU A 117 -28.98 -7.51 12.54
C LEU A 117 -29.83 -6.53 13.36
N TYR A 118 -29.17 -5.64 14.09
CA TYR A 118 -29.83 -4.62 14.90
C TYR A 118 -30.77 -3.74 14.08
N ILE A 119 -30.36 -3.29 12.89
CA ILE A 119 -31.19 -2.40 12.06
C ILE A 119 -32.47 -3.10 11.64
N SER A 120 -32.43 -4.37 11.27
CA SER A 120 -33.60 -5.02 10.68
C SER A 120 -34.43 -5.86 11.65
N ILE A 121 -33.93 -6.18 12.85
CA ILE A 121 -34.70 -6.90 13.88
C ILE A 121 -35.66 -5.97 14.64
N GLN A 122 -35.48 -4.64 14.60
CA GLN A 122 -36.22 -3.75 15.50
C GLN A 122 -37.74 -3.96 15.49
N PRO A 123 -38.36 -4.03 16.68
CA PRO A 123 -39.75 -4.42 16.85
C PRO A 123 -40.69 -3.34 16.31
N VAL A 124 -41.81 -3.79 15.75
CA VAL A 124 -42.90 -2.89 15.32
C VAL A 124 -43.80 -2.54 16.53
N SER A 125 -43.60 -3.17 17.70
CA SER A 125 -44.41 -2.95 18.89
C SER A 125 -43.68 -3.31 20.20
N VAL A 126 -43.91 -2.51 21.25
CA VAL A 126 -43.42 -2.74 22.64
C VAL A 126 -43.99 -4.03 23.25
N LEU A 127 -45.04 -4.61 22.65
CA LEU A 127 -45.70 -5.83 23.12
C LEU A 127 -45.17 -7.12 22.46
N GLU A 128 -44.18 -7.05 21.57
CA GLU A 128 -43.62 -8.25 20.95
C GLU A 128 -42.82 -9.09 21.95
N SER A 129 -43.24 -10.35 22.14
CA SER A 129 -42.52 -11.31 22.99
C SER A 129 -41.15 -11.69 22.40
N SER A 130 -40.18 -12.01 23.25
CA SER A 130 -38.84 -12.48 22.85
C SER A 130 -38.86 -13.72 21.93
N GLY A 131 -39.91 -14.56 22.01
CA GLY A 131 -40.11 -15.68 21.09
C GLY A 131 -40.53 -15.28 19.66
N SER A 132 -41.10 -14.09 19.47
CA SER A 132 -41.36 -13.52 18.14
C SER A 132 -40.09 -12.98 17.49
N LEU A 133 -39.16 -12.46 18.30
CA LEU A 133 -37.85 -11.95 17.86
C LEU A 133 -36.97 -13.08 17.28
N ILE A 134 -36.87 -14.21 17.99
CA ILE A 134 -36.10 -15.38 17.51
C ILE A 134 -36.69 -15.92 16.20
N ARG A 135 -38.03 -16.00 16.09
CA ARG A 135 -38.69 -16.39 14.85
C ARG A 135 -38.45 -15.39 13.72
N LYS A 136 -38.47 -14.09 13.99
CA LYS A 136 -38.11 -13.06 13.01
C LYS A 136 -36.68 -13.25 12.52
N ILE A 137 -35.71 -13.37 13.43
CA ILE A 137 -34.31 -13.64 13.10
C ILE A 137 -34.16 -14.90 12.25
N ALA A 138 -34.82 -16.00 12.64
CA ALA A 138 -34.77 -17.26 11.91
C ALA A 138 -35.48 -17.21 10.54
N SER A 139 -36.53 -16.39 10.42
CA SER A 139 -37.29 -16.18 9.19
C SER A 139 -36.68 -15.14 8.26
N TRP A 140 -35.66 -14.40 8.72
CA TRP A 140 -35.19 -13.21 8.03
C TRP A 140 -34.40 -13.61 6.79
N PRO A 141 -34.84 -13.21 5.58
CA PRO A 141 -34.20 -13.65 4.35
C PRO A 141 -33.02 -12.75 3.99
N VAL A 142 -32.11 -12.44 4.94
CA VAL A 142 -30.75 -12.04 4.56
C VAL A 142 -30.09 -13.29 4.02
N ARG A 143 -30.46 -13.54 2.78
CA ARG A 143 -29.85 -14.53 1.95
C ARG A 143 -28.37 -14.16 1.91
N PRO A 144 -27.44 -15.05 2.29
CA PRO A 144 -26.03 -14.71 2.43
C PRO A 144 -25.50 -13.90 1.22
N TRP A 145 -25.98 -14.21 0.01
CA TRP A 145 -25.64 -13.53 -1.24
C TRP A 145 -26.00 -12.05 -1.35
N THR A 146 -26.79 -11.47 -0.43
CA THR A 146 -27.03 -10.02 -0.36
C THR A 146 -25.90 -9.26 0.34
N LEU A 147 -24.96 -9.97 0.97
CA LEU A 147 -23.75 -9.39 1.55
C LEU A 147 -22.74 -9.06 0.46
N GLY A 148 -21.99 -7.99 0.66
CA GLY A 148 -20.97 -7.57 -0.28
C GLY A 148 -19.72 -8.45 -0.19
N PRO A 149 -18.87 -8.45 -1.24
CA PRO A 149 -17.63 -9.23 -1.28
C PRO A 149 -16.67 -8.96 -0.11
N GLY A 150 -16.71 -7.77 0.50
CA GLY A 150 -15.93 -7.49 1.71
C GLY A 150 -16.22 -8.49 2.84
N PHE A 151 -17.48 -8.85 3.05
CA PHE A 151 -17.86 -9.85 4.05
C PHE A 151 -17.28 -11.23 3.72
N TYR A 152 -17.39 -11.65 2.46
CA TYR A 152 -16.90 -12.94 1.99
C TYR A 152 -15.39 -13.08 2.06
N TYR A 153 -14.66 -12.06 1.63
CA TYR A 153 -13.20 -12.03 1.75
C TYR A 153 -12.76 -12.05 3.22
N CYS A 154 -13.51 -11.43 4.14
CA CYS A 154 -13.21 -11.53 5.58
C CYS A 154 -13.32 -12.97 6.08
N ILE A 155 -14.44 -13.65 5.79
CA ILE A 155 -14.66 -15.05 6.19
C ILE A 155 -13.62 -15.97 5.57
N LEU A 156 -13.38 -15.84 4.26
CA LEU A 156 -12.36 -16.63 3.56
C LEU A 156 -10.99 -16.40 4.19
N GLY A 157 -10.63 -15.14 4.48
CA GLY A 157 -9.39 -14.76 5.13
C GLY A 157 -9.21 -15.42 6.50
N ILE A 158 -10.20 -15.29 7.38
CA ILE A 158 -10.20 -15.93 8.71
C ILE A 158 -10.09 -17.45 8.58
N THR A 159 -10.83 -18.06 7.65
CA THR A 159 -10.83 -19.52 7.45
C THR A 159 -9.46 -20.02 7.03
N LEU A 160 -8.83 -19.40 6.03
CA LEU A 160 -7.48 -19.75 5.57
C LEU A 160 -6.44 -19.63 6.70
N ILE A 161 -6.53 -18.57 7.51
CA ILE A 161 -5.65 -18.36 8.66
C ILE A 161 -5.87 -19.44 9.74
N LEU A 162 -7.11 -19.81 10.03
CA LEU A 162 -7.41 -20.85 11.03
C LEU A 162 -6.96 -22.24 10.58
N VAL A 163 -7.09 -22.56 9.28
CA VAL A 163 -6.52 -23.78 8.69
C VAL A 163 -5.01 -23.78 8.87
N TYR A 164 -4.34 -22.67 8.57
CA TYR A 164 -2.90 -22.53 8.79
C TYR A 164 -2.50 -22.70 10.27
N VAL A 165 -3.24 -22.08 11.20
CA VAL A 165 -2.99 -22.22 12.64
C VAL A 165 -3.12 -23.68 13.08
N ARG A 166 -4.14 -24.39 12.58
CA ARG A 166 -4.32 -25.82 12.86
C ARG A 166 -3.13 -26.64 12.35
N LEU A 167 -2.70 -26.42 11.11
CA LEU A 167 -1.53 -27.10 10.54
C LEU A 167 -0.26 -26.82 11.36
N THR A 168 -0.09 -25.57 11.83
CA THR A 168 1.04 -25.17 12.67
C THR A 168 1.00 -25.86 14.02
N ALA A 169 -0.18 -25.95 14.64
CA ALA A 169 -0.36 -26.60 15.94
C ALA A 169 -0.08 -28.12 15.88
N VAL A 170 -0.31 -28.76 14.74
CA VAL A 170 0.01 -30.17 14.49
C VAL A 170 1.49 -30.36 14.12
N GLY A 171 2.26 -29.28 13.94
CA GLY A 171 3.68 -29.33 13.56
C GLY A 171 3.92 -29.62 12.07
N SER A 172 2.89 -29.50 11.23
CA SER A 172 3.00 -29.75 9.78
C SER A 172 3.56 -28.56 8.99
N THR A 173 3.58 -27.37 9.59
CA THR A 173 4.11 -26.13 8.99
C THR A 173 4.76 -25.26 10.07
N SER A 174 5.62 -24.33 9.67
CA SER A 174 6.24 -23.35 10.58
C SER A 174 6.16 -21.93 10.02
N LEU A 175 6.16 -20.94 10.92
CA LEU A 175 6.51 -19.54 10.62
C LEU A 175 7.95 -19.27 11.03
N PRO A 176 8.62 -18.23 10.50
CA PRO A 176 8.16 -17.25 9.50
C PRO A 176 8.20 -17.75 8.05
N VAL A 177 7.78 -16.90 7.12
CA VAL A 177 8.33 -16.92 5.75
C VAL A 177 9.83 -16.60 5.88
N ILE A 178 10.65 -17.62 6.15
CA ILE A 178 12.07 -17.47 6.48
C ILE A 178 12.81 -17.00 5.22
N LEU A 179 13.35 -15.78 5.25
CA LEU A 179 14.53 -15.44 4.46
C LEU A 179 15.75 -15.76 5.33
N PRO A 180 16.50 -16.85 5.06
CA PRO A 180 17.66 -17.16 5.86
C PRO A 180 18.66 -15.99 5.77
N PRO A 181 19.17 -15.47 6.91
CA PRO A 181 20.24 -14.50 6.85
C PRO A 181 21.46 -15.12 6.16
N PRO A 182 22.30 -14.33 5.48
CA PRO A 182 23.60 -14.79 5.00
C PRO A 182 24.38 -15.44 6.15
N ARG A 183 25.02 -16.58 5.88
CA ARG A 183 25.93 -17.22 6.83
C ARG A 183 27.07 -16.23 7.13
N GLY A 184 27.35 -15.97 8.41
CA GLY A 184 28.48 -15.13 8.83
C GLY A 184 28.15 -13.69 9.22
N SER A 185 26.89 -13.24 9.18
CA SER A 185 26.52 -11.95 9.80
C SER A 185 26.46 -12.10 11.33
N GLU A 186 27.61 -12.16 12.01
CA GLU A 186 27.65 -11.99 13.45
C GLU A 186 27.05 -10.61 13.78
N PHE A 187 25.98 -10.65 14.56
CA PHE A 187 25.07 -9.53 14.76
C PHE A 187 25.73 -8.44 15.62
N GLN A 188 26.33 -7.44 14.98
CA GLN A 188 26.87 -6.30 15.72
C GLN A 188 25.80 -5.38 16.34
N ASP A 189 24.50 -5.53 16.09
CA ASP A 189 23.50 -4.83 16.93
C ASP A 189 22.08 -5.44 16.92
N ALA A 190 21.79 -6.35 17.87
CA ALA A 190 20.45 -6.86 18.12
C ALA A 190 19.44 -5.74 18.47
N VAL A 191 19.90 -4.63 19.06
CA VAL A 191 19.09 -3.47 19.42
C VAL A 191 18.67 -2.70 18.15
N SER A 192 19.60 -2.42 17.23
CA SER A 192 19.30 -1.82 15.92
C SER A 192 18.30 -2.67 15.13
N TRP A 193 18.45 -4.00 15.13
CA TRP A 193 17.48 -4.86 14.44
C TRP A 193 16.09 -4.83 15.09
N LYS A 194 16.01 -4.79 16.43
CA LYS A 194 14.74 -4.60 17.14
C LYS A 194 14.08 -3.25 16.82
N ARG A 195 14.87 -2.17 16.69
CA ARG A 195 14.39 -0.85 16.23
C ARG A 195 13.87 -0.92 14.79
N THR A 196 14.57 -1.61 13.91
CA THR A 196 14.15 -1.80 12.50
C THR A 196 12.81 -2.52 12.39
N LYS A 197 12.60 -3.59 13.18
CA LYS A 197 11.31 -4.29 13.25
C LYS A 197 10.19 -3.36 13.73
N ARG A 198 10.44 -2.55 14.76
CA ARG A 198 9.48 -1.53 15.23
C ARG A 198 9.19 -0.48 14.18
N LEU A 199 10.20 -0.05 13.43
CA LEU A 199 10.02 0.89 12.33
C LEU A 199 9.10 0.30 11.27
N VAL A 200 9.34 -0.93 10.81
CA VAL A 200 8.47 -1.60 9.83
C VAL A 200 7.03 -1.74 10.36
N TRP A 201 6.87 -2.10 11.64
CA TRP A 201 5.55 -2.15 12.27
C TRP A 201 4.83 -0.80 12.21
N VAL A 202 5.53 0.30 12.52
CA VAL A 202 4.97 1.65 12.47
C VAL A 202 4.61 2.04 11.03
N LEU A 203 5.50 1.80 10.08
CA LEU A 203 5.31 2.13 8.67
C LEU A 203 4.09 1.42 8.07
N ILE A 204 3.96 0.11 8.28
CA ILE A 204 2.85 -0.67 7.73
C ILE A 204 1.56 -0.44 8.53
N GLY A 205 1.70 -0.19 9.83
CA GLY A 205 0.59 -0.06 10.77
C GLY A 205 0.32 1.40 11.16
N PRO A 206 0.52 1.81 12.42
CA PRO A 206 -0.02 3.07 12.97
C PRO A 206 0.20 4.38 12.18
N LEU A 207 1.20 4.44 11.29
CA LEU A 207 1.53 5.68 10.59
C LEU A 207 0.38 6.22 9.72
N PHE A 208 -0.36 5.36 9.00
CA PHE A 208 -1.50 5.84 8.20
C PHE A 208 -2.68 6.27 9.10
N LEU A 209 -2.74 5.83 10.37
CA LEU A 209 -3.74 6.32 11.34
C LEU A 209 -3.38 7.72 11.84
N ALA A 210 -2.09 8.08 11.85
CA ALA A 210 -1.63 9.37 12.33
C ALA A 210 -2.17 10.52 11.48
N GLY A 211 -2.32 10.34 10.16
CA GLY A 211 -2.89 11.35 9.25
C GLY A 211 -4.34 11.71 9.62
N PRO A 212 -5.29 10.77 9.59
CA PRO A 212 -6.68 11.01 10.00
C PRO A 212 -6.80 11.48 11.45
N MET A 213 -6.02 10.93 12.39
CA MET A 213 -6.03 11.38 13.78
C MET A 213 -5.51 12.80 13.94
N LEU A 214 -4.48 13.21 13.19
CA LEU A 214 -3.98 14.56 13.26
C LEU A 214 -4.85 15.54 12.49
N ALA A 215 -5.41 15.15 11.35
CA ALA A 215 -6.46 15.93 10.69
C ALA A 215 -7.63 16.14 11.67
N PHE A 216 -8.03 15.09 12.40
CA PHE A 216 -9.01 15.21 13.47
C PHE A 216 -8.53 16.07 14.65
N LEU A 217 -7.27 16.05 15.06
CA LEU A 217 -6.79 16.87 16.18
C LEU A 217 -6.61 18.34 15.79
N THR A 218 -5.97 18.61 14.66
CA THR A 218 -5.69 19.96 14.16
C THR A 218 -6.97 20.64 13.65
N MET A 219 -7.87 19.88 13.01
CA MET A 219 -9.12 20.41 12.44
C MET A 219 -10.34 20.14 13.31
N GLY A 220 -10.32 19.11 14.18
CA GLY A 220 -11.39 18.85 15.16
C GLY A 220 -11.40 19.85 16.31
N LEU A 221 -10.27 20.50 16.61
CA LEU A 221 -10.24 21.68 17.48
C LEU A 221 -10.88 22.90 16.79
N LEU A 222 -10.73 23.03 15.46
CA LEU A 222 -11.44 24.03 14.65
C LEU A 222 -12.93 23.66 14.41
N TYR A 223 -13.27 22.37 14.41
CA TYR A 223 -14.63 21.82 14.31
C TYR A 223 -15.50 22.23 15.49
N LEU A 224 -14.93 22.34 16.69
CA LEU A 224 -15.64 22.87 17.85
C LEU A 224 -15.99 24.36 17.70
N SER A 225 -15.41 25.05 16.71
CA SER A 225 -15.55 26.50 16.51
C SER A 225 -16.19 26.93 15.18
N SER A 226 -16.48 26.04 14.22
CA SER A 226 -17.02 26.45 12.92
C SER A 226 -18.08 25.50 12.33
N SER A 227 -19.19 26.07 11.86
CA SER A 227 -20.28 25.39 11.14
C SER A 227 -19.97 25.07 9.66
N HIS A 228 -18.80 25.48 9.15
CA HIS A 228 -18.44 25.42 7.73
C HIS A 228 -17.42 24.33 7.36
N LEU A 229 -17.18 23.36 8.25
CA LEU A 229 -16.13 22.34 8.08
C LEU A 229 -16.25 21.51 6.78
N PRO A 230 -17.42 21.00 6.36
CA PRO A 230 -17.51 20.23 5.11
C PRO A 230 -17.08 21.06 3.89
N ALA A 231 -17.38 22.36 3.89
CA ALA A 231 -16.96 23.27 2.84
C ALA A 231 -15.44 23.48 2.86
N TYR A 232 -14.82 23.60 4.05
CA TYR A 232 -13.37 23.74 4.19
C TYR A 232 -12.60 22.47 3.80
N LEU A 233 -13.05 21.29 4.23
CA LEU A 233 -12.44 20.00 3.87
C LEU A 233 -12.49 19.73 2.37
N GLY A 234 -13.50 20.28 1.69
CA GLY A 234 -13.62 20.25 0.22
C GLY A 234 -12.75 21.28 -0.49
N THR A 235 -12.06 22.19 0.21
CA THR A 235 -11.23 23.21 -0.45
C THR A 235 -9.96 22.59 -1.01
N GLU A 236 -9.53 23.11 -2.16
CA GLU A 236 -8.25 22.72 -2.76
C GLU A 236 -7.07 23.01 -1.84
N TRP A 237 -7.14 24.07 -1.03
CA TRP A 237 -6.09 24.43 -0.07
C TRP A 237 -5.88 23.36 0.99
N PHE A 238 -6.96 22.77 1.51
CA PHE A 238 -6.87 21.68 2.47
C PHE A 238 -6.11 20.48 1.87
N VAL A 239 -6.50 20.07 0.66
CA VAL A 239 -5.84 18.98 -0.06
C VAL A 239 -4.36 19.29 -0.34
N ARG A 240 -4.04 20.52 -0.75
CA ARG A 240 -2.67 20.95 -1.07
C ARG A 240 -1.76 20.99 0.16
N LEU A 241 -2.25 21.50 1.30
CA LEU A 241 -1.46 21.54 2.54
C LEU A 241 -1.25 20.14 3.14
N GLY A 242 -2.26 19.27 3.05
CA GLY A 242 -2.13 17.86 3.49
C GLY A 242 -0.94 17.14 2.84
N ARG A 243 -0.68 17.40 1.54
CA ARG A 243 0.46 16.83 0.80
C ARG A 243 1.85 17.20 1.36
N ILE A 244 1.94 18.25 2.17
CA ILE A 244 3.20 18.69 2.82
C ILE A 244 3.19 18.26 4.29
N VAL A 245 2.08 18.47 4.97
CA VAL A 245 1.95 18.23 6.41
C VAL A 245 2.05 16.74 6.72
N ASP A 246 1.27 15.88 6.04
CA ASP A 246 1.23 14.44 6.33
C ASP A 246 2.61 13.78 6.23
N PRO A 247 3.41 14.03 5.17
CA PRO A 247 4.76 13.47 5.08
C PRO A 247 5.73 13.99 6.16
N ILE A 248 5.63 15.25 6.58
CA ILE A 248 6.49 15.81 7.65
C ILE A 248 6.24 15.05 8.96
N ILE A 249 4.97 14.82 9.29
CA ILE A 249 4.59 14.06 10.49
C ILE A 249 5.05 12.62 10.38
N ALA A 250 4.87 12.02 9.21
CA ALA A 250 5.28 10.65 8.95
C ALA A 250 6.79 10.46 9.21
N VAL A 251 7.61 11.40 8.75
CA VAL A 251 9.05 11.43 9.02
C VAL A 251 9.36 11.72 10.47
N GLY A 252 8.65 12.65 11.11
CA GLY A 252 8.80 12.95 12.53
C GLY A 252 8.60 11.72 13.41
N ILE A 253 7.50 11.00 13.20
CA ILE A 253 7.16 9.75 13.91
C ILE A 253 8.21 8.68 13.59
N THR A 254 8.57 8.51 12.32
CA THR A 254 9.59 7.53 11.89
C THR A 254 10.94 7.79 12.56
N CYS A 255 11.41 9.03 12.53
CA CYS A 255 12.64 9.47 13.17
C CYS A 255 12.62 9.27 14.70
N TRP A 256 11.47 9.53 15.33
CA TRP A 256 11.29 9.31 16.77
C TRP A 256 11.36 7.82 17.13
N VAL A 257 10.63 6.96 16.41
CA VAL A 257 10.62 5.50 16.62
C VAL A 257 11.99 4.88 16.38
N ALA A 258 12.71 5.38 15.37
CA ALA A 258 13.97 4.80 14.95
C ALA A 258 15.13 5.16 15.90
N GLY A 259 15.08 6.30 16.59
CA GLY A 259 16.09 6.74 17.56
C GLY A 259 17.24 7.54 16.96
N ARG A 260 18.14 8.06 17.82
CA ARG A 260 19.21 9.03 17.46
C ARG A 260 20.08 8.59 16.28
N ASP A 261 20.64 7.39 16.34
CA ASP A 261 21.57 6.87 15.33
C ASP A 261 20.91 6.77 13.95
N VAL A 262 19.61 6.48 13.93
CA VAL A 262 18.85 6.34 12.69
C VAL A 262 18.47 7.71 12.12
N ARG A 263 18.19 8.71 12.96
CA ARG A 263 18.00 10.09 12.50
C ARG A 263 19.25 10.63 11.82
N GLN A 264 20.42 10.30 12.37
CA GLN A 264 21.69 10.65 11.75
C GLN A 264 21.82 9.98 10.38
N ALA A 265 21.51 8.68 10.27
CA ALA A 265 21.50 7.99 8.98
C ALA A 265 20.53 8.61 7.95
N ALA A 266 19.32 9.02 8.36
CA ALA A 266 18.40 9.76 7.49
C ALA A 266 19.02 11.05 6.97
N TRP A 267 19.63 11.84 7.84
CA TRP A 267 20.29 13.09 7.44
C TRP A 267 21.47 12.85 6.50
N HIS A 268 22.29 11.83 6.78
CA HIS A 268 23.43 11.48 5.92
C HIS A 268 23.00 10.96 4.54
N SER A 269 21.76 10.46 4.41
CA SER A 269 21.20 10.06 3.13
C SER A 269 20.86 11.26 2.23
N ILE A 270 20.69 12.46 2.80
CA ILE A 270 20.47 13.72 2.10
C ILE A 270 21.82 14.42 1.94
N ARG A 271 22.64 13.94 1.01
CA ARG A 271 23.95 14.53 0.72
C ARG A 271 24.04 15.00 -0.73
N ALA A 272 25.00 15.90 -0.97
CA ALA A 272 25.36 16.32 -2.32
C ALA A 272 25.77 15.10 -3.15
N PHE A 273 25.43 15.13 -4.44
CA PHE A 273 25.66 14.05 -5.37
C PHE A 273 26.06 14.62 -6.73
N LYS A 274 26.67 13.79 -7.59
CA LYS A 274 27.07 14.23 -8.93
C LYS A 274 25.82 14.62 -9.76
N PRO A 275 25.77 15.80 -10.42
CA PRO A 275 24.59 16.27 -11.16
C PRO A 275 24.04 15.28 -12.19
N GLN A 276 24.89 14.43 -12.78
CA GLN A 276 24.49 13.36 -13.68
C GLN A 276 23.40 12.43 -13.11
N TYR A 277 23.36 12.23 -11.79
CA TYR A 277 22.34 11.38 -11.17
C TYR A 277 21.00 12.10 -11.02
N ALA A 278 20.97 13.42 -10.82
CA ALA A 278 19.72 14.19 -10.92
C ALA A 278 19.19 14.17 -12.36
N LEU A 279 20.09 14.36 -13.33
CA LEU A 279 19.73 14.29 -14.75
C LEU A 279 19.15 12.92 -15.09
N LEU A 280 19.77 11.84 -14.62
CA LEU A 280 19.24 10.49 -14.83
C LEU A 280 17.91 10.25 -14.10
N GLY A 281 17.79 10.71 -12.86
CA GLY A 281 16.56 10.65 -12.08
C GLY A 281 15.41 11.40 -12.76
N ALA A 282 15.71 12.48 -13.48
CA ALA A 282 14.72 13.23 -14.25
C ALA A 282 14.45 12.64 -15.65
N SER A 283 15.50 12.26 -16.38
CA SER A 283 15.38 11.86 -17.78
C SER A 283 14.66 10.53 -17.96
N VAL A 284 14.80 9.59 -17.03
CA VAL A 284 14.11 8.29 -17.08
C VAL A 284 12.59 8.46 -17.04
N PRO A 285 11.97 9.05 -15.99
CA PRO A 285 10.51 9.21 -15.94
C PRO A 285 9.98 10.07 -17.10
N ILE A 286 10.69 11.15 -17.48
CA ILE A 286 10.30 12.00 -18.62
C ILE A 286 10.33 11.21 -19.92
N GLY A 287 11.43 10.53 -20.21
CA GLY A 287 11.62 9.76 -21.43
C GLY A 287 10.60 8.63 -21.56
N LEU A 288 10.34 7.89 -20.48
CA LEU A 288 9.33 6.83 -20.50
C LEU A 288 7.92 7.39 -20.75
N SER A 289 7.55 8.49 -20.11
CA SER A 289 6.25 9.13 -20.33
C SER A 289 6.12 9.66 -21.76
N VAL A 290 7.17 10.27 -22.31
CA VAL A 290 7.20 10.73 -23.71
C VAL A 290 7.05 9.55 -24.68
N ILE A 291 7.77 8.45 -24.47
CA ILE A 291 7.65 7.23 -25.30
C ILE A 291 6.21 6.70 -25.30
N ILE A 292 5.57 6.63 -24.12
CA ILE A 292 4.17 6.21 -23.99
C ILE A 292 3.25 7.17 -24.75
N SER A 293 3.39 8.48 -24.57
CA SER A 293 2.55 9.49 -25.22
C SER A 293 2.72 9.48 -26.75
N VAL A 294 3.96 9.42 -27.26
CA VAL A 294 4.24 9.32 -28.70
C VAL A 294 3.66 8.02 -29.26
N GLY A 295 3.85 6.90 -28.58
CA GLY A 295 3.30 5.61 -28.99
C GLY A 295 1.78 5.64 -29.09
N ASN A 296 1.11 6.23 -28.10
CA ASN A 296 -0.35 6.39 -28.10
C ASN A 296 -0.83 7.29 -29.25
N TYR A 297 -0.18 8.44 -29.45
CA TYR A 297 -0.48 9.33 -30.56
C TYR A 297 -0.32 8.65 -31.92
N MET A 298 0.78 7.92 -32.14
CA MET A 298 1.01 7.18 -33.39
C MET A 298 -0.07 6.13 -33.63
N PHE A 299 -0.47 5.41 -32.57
CA PHE A 299 -1.50 4.38 -32.64
C PHE A 299 -2.88 4.98 -32.97
N ASP A 300 -3.30 6.03 -32.25
CA ASP A 300 -4.58 6.71 -32.52
C ASP A 300 -4.59 7.33 -33.93
N ARG A 301 -3.46 7.90 -34.37
CA ARG A 301 -3.32 8.44 -35.72
C ARG A 301 -3.46 7.37 -36.79
N PHE A 302 -2.88 6.20 -36.54
CA PHE A 302 -3.01 5.02 -37.41
C PHE A 302 -4.47 4.56 -37.48
N LEU A 303 -5.14 4.40 -36.33
CA LEU A 303 -6.54 3.98 -36.26
C LEU A 303 -7.46 4.99 -36.98
N TRP A 304 -7.29 6.28 -36.72
CA TRP A 304 -8.01 7.36 -37.40
C TRP A 304 -7.83 7.30 -38.92
N ALA A 305 -6.58 7.16 -39.40
CA ALA A 305 -6.28 7.12 -40.84
C ALA A 305 -6.91 5.91 -41.56
N HIS A 306 -7.19 4.82 -40.85
CA HIS A 306 -7.83 3.62 -41.38
C HIS A 306 -9.33 3.55 -41.09
N GLY A 307 -9.92 4.60 -40.50
CA GLY A 307 -11.35 4.64 -40.19
C GLY A 307 -11.77 3.76 -39.00
N PHE A 308 -10.83 3.34 -38.16
CA PHE A 308 -11.13 2.60 -36.93
C PHE A 308 -11.21 3.55 -35.73
N GLY A 309 -12.37 3.60 -35.06
CA GLY A 309 -12.48 4.05 -33.67
C GLY A 309 -12.46 5.56 -33.36
N ALA A 310 -11.81 6.43 -34.13
CA ALA A 310 -11.73 7.86 -33.82
C ALA A 310 -12.60 8.71 -34.77
N SER A 311 -13.59 9.42 -34.22
CA SER A 311 -14.41 10.39 -34.97
C SER A 311 -13.74 11.76 -35.12
N TRP A 312 -12.62 11.99 -34.45
CA TRP A 312 -11.84 13.24 -34.50
C TRP A 312 -10.38 12.99 -34.86
N LEU A 313 -9.74 14.02 -35.42
CA LEU A 313 -8.32 14.03 -35.76
C LEU A 313 -7.48 14.02 -34.46
N PRO A 314 -6.61 13.02 -34.22
CA PRO A 314 -5.70 13.06 -33.09
C PRO A 314 -4.71 14.22 -33.23
N GLU A 315 -4.72 15.14 -32.27
CA GLU A 315 -3.83 16.30 -32.25
C GLU A 315 -2.62 16.03 -31.36
N PHE A 316 -1.41 16.17 -31.90
CA PHE A 316 -0.16 15.87 -31.19
C PHE A 316 -0.07 16.55 -29.82
N ARG A 317 -0.45 17.83 -29.73
CA ARG A 317 -0.38 18.64 -28.50
C ARG A 317 -1.14 18.01 -27.33
N SER A 318 -2.31 17.44 -27.57
CA SER A 318 -3.18 16.88 -26.53
C SER A 318 -2.54 15.72 -25.75
N TYR A 319 -1.49 15.08 -26.30
CA TYR A 319 -0.77 13.99 -25.63
C TYR A 319 0.36 14.48 -24.70
N PHE A 320 0.63 15.79 -24.68
CA PHE A 320 1.70 16.41 -23.90
C PHE A 320 1.21 17.54 -22.99
N ASP A 321 -0.11 17.72 -22.84
CA ASP A 321 -0.66 18.77 -22.01
C ASP A 321 -0.44 18.51 -20.52
N PHE A 322 0.14 19.50 -19.85
CA PHE A 322 0.45 19.50 -18.43
C PHE A 322 -0.42 20.55 -17.72
N LEU A 323 -1.47 20.10 -17.03
CA LEU A 323 -2.51 21.01 -16.52
C LEU A 323 -2.30 21.51 -15.09
N ASP A 324 -1.41 20.91 -14.29
CA ASP A 324 -1.33 21.25 -12.85
C ASP A 324 0.12 21.44 -12.34
N PRO A 325 0.62 22.70 -12.20
CA PRO A 325 1.92 22.96 -11.61
C PRO A 325 2.01 22.60 -10.12
N TRP A 326 0.88 22.47 -9.41
CA TRP A 326 0.85 22.10 -8.00
C TRP A 326 1.23 20.63 -7.76
N LEU A 327 1.29 19.81 -8.82
CA LEU A 327 1.85 18.46 -8.74
C LEU A 327 3.33 18.46 -8.34
N SER A 328 4.05 19.60 -8.49
CA SER A 328 5.40 19.75 -7.95
C SER A 328 5.49 19.58 -6.42
N LEU A 329 4.39 19.85 -5.69
CA LEU A 329 4.32 19.63 -4.23
C LEU A 329 4.43 18.14 -3.85
N LEU A 330 4.21 17.22 -4.80
CA LEU A 330 4.45 15.78 -4.59
C LEU A 330 5.92 15.47 -4.30
N PHE A 331 6.84 16.42 -4.55
CA PHE A 331 8.24 16.31 -4.18
C PHE A 331 8.44 16.03 -2.70
N PHE A 332 7.67 16.69 -1.82
CA PHE A 332 7.82 16.48 -0.38
C PHE A 332 7.46 15.05 -0.01
N GLY A 333 6.28 14.57 -0.41
CA GLY A 333 5.87 13.18 -0.19
C GLY A 333 6.91 12.18 -0.70
N ALA A 334 7.34 12.33 -1.95
CA ALA A 334 8.36 11.48 -2.56
C ALA A 334 9.69 11.51 -1.79
N LEU A 335 10.22 12.70 -1.47
CA LEU A 335 11.47 12.85 -0.72
C LEU A 335 11.41 12.15 0.64
N PHE A 336 10.31 12.34 1.37
CA PHE A 336 10.14 11.76 2.69
C PHE A 336 10.02 10.24 2.64
N GLU A 337 9.28 9.70 1.67
CA GLU A 337 9.26 8.27 1.42
C GLU A 337 10.67 7.74 1.08
N GLU A 338 11.42 8.41 0.22
CA GLU A 338 12.78 7.97 -0.12
C GLU A 338 13.74 8.04 1.08
N ILE A 339 13.64 9.04 1.95
CA ILE A 339 14.40 9.08 3.20
C ILE A 339 14.09 7.85 4.06
N ILE A 340 12.81 7.51 4.22
CA ILE A 340 12.38 6.36 5.03
C ILE A 340 12.83 5.04 4.40
N PHE A 341 12.46 4.79 3.15
CA PHE A 341 12.65 3.49 2.52
C PHE A 341 14.10 3.29 2.07
N ARG A 342 14.71 4.29 1.44
CA ARG A 342 16.05 4.17 0.82
C ARG A 342 17.15 4.67 1.76
N GLY A 343 16.88 5.72 2.53
CA GLY A 343 17.82 6.24 3.54
C GLY A 343 17.90 5.38 4.80
N LEU A 344 16.77 4.88 5.30
CA LEU A 344 16.72 4.14 6.57
C LEU A 344 16.58 2.63 6.40
N LEU A 345 15.58 2.16 5.67
CA LEU A 345 15.25 0.73 5.65
C LEU A 345 16.23 -0.07 4.77
N GLN A 346 16.55 0.46 3.59
CA GLN A 346 17.38 -0.20 2.60
C GLN A 346 18.78 -0.61 3.08
N PRO A 347 19.59 0.27 3.73
CA PRO A 347 20.93 -0.13 4.17
C PRO A 347 20.88 -1.31 5.15
N ARG A 348 19.89 -1.34 6.03
CA ARG A 348 19.71 -2.39 7.05
C ARG A 348 19.28 -3.72 6.43
N PHE A 349 18.37 -3.66 5.45
CA PHE A 349 17.93 -4.85 4.75
C PHE A 349 19.01 -5.40 3.81
N ILE A 350 19.79 -4.53 3.15
CA ILE A 350 20.94 -4.96 2.34
C ILE A 350 22.02 -5.58 3.23
N GLN A 351 22.39 -4.93 4.33
CA GLN A 351 23.38 -5.45 5.28
C GLN A 351 22.97 -6.84 5.81
N ARG A 352 21.67 -7.05 6.06
CA ARG A 352 21.17 -8.28 6.65
C ARG A 352 20.81 -9.39 5.65
N TYR A 353 20.38 -9.07 4.44
CA TYR A 353 19.89 -10.07 3.49
C TYR A 353 20.66 -10.10 2.16
N GLY A 354 21.66 -9.24 2.01
CA GLY A 354 22.36 -8.99 0.76
C GLY A 354 21.60 -8.03 -0.15
N LEU A 355 22.28 -7.57 -1.20
CA LEU A 355 21.79 -6.50 -2.09
C LEU A 355 20.38 -6.76 -2.66
N CYS A 356 20.20 -7.80 -3.45
CA CYS A 356 18.93 -8.02 -4.17
C CYS A 356 17.76 -8.34 -3.23
N ARG A 357 17.98 -9.16 -2.19
CA ARG A 357 16.93 -9.48 -1.22
C ARG A 357 16.59 -8.26 -0.35
N GLY A 358 17.60 -7.46 -0.01
CA GLY A 358 17.40 -6.24 0.75
C GLY A 358 16.50 -5.24 0.01
N ILE A 359 16.81 -4.99 -1.27
CA ILE A 359 16.00 -4.13 -2.15
C ILE A 359 14.58 -4.69 -2.30
N PHE A 360 14.45 -5.99 -2.55
CA PHE A 360 13.15 -6.66 -2.67
C PHE A 360 12.30 -6.46 -1.41
N LEU A 361 12.87 -6.67 -0.22
CA LEU A 361 12.16 -6.49 1.03
C LEU A 361 11.73 -5.04 1.29
N VAL A 362 12.56 -4.06 0.93
CA VAL A 362 12.19 -2.63 1.03
C VAL A 362 10.98 -2.37 0.15
N ALA A 363 11.00 -2.84 -1.10
CA ALA A 363 9.90 -2.66 -2.03
C ALA A 363 8.61 -3.34 -1.58
N ILE A 364 8.71 -4.51 -0.94
CA ILE A 364 7.58 -5.24 -0.36
C ILE A 364 6.97 -4.48 0.83
N VAL A 365 7.81 -3.93 1.73
CA VAL A 365 7.35 -3.06 2.83
C VAL A 365 6.74 -1.75 2.29
N TRP A 366 7.31 -1.18 1.23
CA TRP A 366 6.78 0.01 0.58
C TRP A 366 5.42 -0.26 -0.09
N ALA A 367 5.24 -1.40 -0.75
CA ALA A 367 3.92 -1.82 -1.24
C ALA A 367 2.90 -1.96 -0.11
N ALA A 368 3.31 -2.56 1.01
CA ALA A 368 2.44 -2.73 2.18
C ALA A 368 2.02 -1.41 2.82
N PHE A 369 2.91 -0.40 2.82
CA PHE A 369 2.56 0.95 3.21
C PHE A 369 1.37 1.50 2.38
N HIS A 370 1.40 1.29 1.06
CA HIS A 370 0.33 1.70 0.14
C HIS A 370 -0.97 0.90 0.26
N PHE A 371 -0.94 -0.32 0.80
CA PHE A 371 -2.19 -1.06 1.06
C PHE A 371 -3.10 -0.32 2.03
N PHE A 372 -2.54 0.53 2.89
CA PHE A 372 -3.30 1.23 3.92
C PHE A 372 -3.38 2.75 3.72
N SER A 373 -2.43 3.34 2.98
CA SER A 373 -2.41 4.78 2.70
C SER A 373 -3.12 5.18 1.39
N ASP A 374 -3.27 4.27 0.43
CA ASP A 374 -3.93 4.60 -0.85
C ASP A 374 -5.45 4.73 -0.70
N SER A 375 -6.05 5.57 -1.53
CA SER A 375 -7.50 5.66 -1.66
C SER A 375 -8.05 4.58 -2.61
N TYR A 376 -8.96 3.77 -2.08
CA TYR A 376 -9.75 2.80 -2.84
C TYR A 376 -11.20 3.25 -3.02
N PHE A 377 -11.47 4.53 -2.76
CA PHE A 377 -12.79 5.12 -2.95
C PHE A 377 -13.23 4.94 -4.41
N ALA A 378 -14.48 4.49 -4.61
CA ALA A 378 -15.07 4.17 -5.91
C ALA A 378 -14.45 3.00 -6.70
N ALA A 379 -13.50 2.25 -6.14
CA ALA A 379 -13.02 1.03 -6.81
C ALA A 379 -14.11 -0.04 -6.80
N THR A 380 -14.30 -0.72 -7.94
CA THR A 380 -15.07 -1.97 -7.98
C THR A 380 -14.32 -3.05 -7.19
N ASP A 381 -15.02 -4.12 -6.81
CA ASP A 381 -14.41 -5.17 -5.99
C ASP A 381 -13.23 -5.86 -6.72
N ILE A 382 -13.34 -6.05 -8.04
CA ILE A 382 -12.20 -6.49 -8.88
C ILE A 382 -11.13 -5.40 -9.02
N GLY A 383 -11.55 -4.13 -9.09
CA GLY A 383 -10.65 -2.97 -9.12
C GLY A 383 -9.76 -2.89 -7.88
N VAL A 384 -10.28 -3.22 -6.69
CA VAL A 384 -9.49 -3.31 -5.45
C VAL A 384 -8.37 -4.33 -5.59
N VAL A 385 -8.70 -5.55 -6.05
CA VAL A 385 -7.71 -6.63 -6.23
C VAL A 385 -6.63 -6.23 -7.24
N LEU A 386 -7.05 -5.69 -8.39
CA LEU A 386 -6.12 -5.24 -9.44
C LEU A 386 -5.22 -4.09 -8.97
N ARG A 387 -5.75 -3.14 -8.21
CA ARG A 387 -4.97 -2.03 -7.65
C ARG A 387 -3.92 -2.53 -6.65
N LEU A 388 -4.31 -3.40 -5.72
CA LEU A 388 -3.38 -4.01 -4.76
C LEU A 388 -2.26 -4.78 -5.48
N ALA A 389 -2.62 -5.62 -6.45
CA ALA A 389 -1.65 -6.37 -7.25
C ALA A 389 -0.71 -5.44 -8.04
N SER A 390 -1.27 -4.46 -8.74
CA SER A 390 -0.51 -3.45 -9.49
C SER A 390 0.45 -2.68 -8.59
N ARG A 391 0.02 -2.34 -7.37
CA ARG A 391 0.87 -1.65 -6.39
C ARG A 391 2.07 -2.48 -5.98
N VAL A 392 1.92 -3.79 -5.74
CA VAL A 392 3.06 -4.69 -5.47
C VAL A 392 4.06 -4.67 -6.60
N PHE A 393 3.61 -4.87 -7.84
CA PHE A 393 4.53 -4.89 -8.99
C PHE A 393 5.19 -3.54 -9.23
N THR A 394 4.44 -2.45 -9.11
CA THR A 394 4.95 -1.08 -9.27
C THR A 394 6.01 -0.78 -8.23
N CYS A 395 5.74 -1.04 -6.94
CA CYS A 395 6.71 -0.82 -5.87
C CYS A 395 7.95 -1.71 -6.01
N LEU A 396 7.82 -2.96 -6.49
CA LEU A 396 8.96 -3.81 -6.81
C LEU A 396 9.83 -3.19 -7.90
N VAL A 397 9.25 -2.87 -9.04
CA VAL A 397 9.97 -2.36 -10.21
C VAL A 397 10.63 -1.00 -9.90
N LEU A 398 9.86 -0.04 -9.37
CA LEU A 398 10.39 1.26 -8.96
C LEU A 398 11.38 1.13 -7.81
N GLY A 399 11.14 0.18 -6.90
CA GLY A 399 12.05 -0.20 -5.81
C GLY A 399 13.46 -0.43 -6.32
N PHE A 400 13.62 -1.30 -7.32
CA PHE A 400 14.93 -1.56 -7.91
C PHE A 400 15.55 -0.32 -8.56
N VAL A 401 14.80 0.47 -9.35
CA VAL A 401 15.37 1.67 -10.00
C VAL A 401 15.78 2.73 -9.00
N PHE A 402 14.94 3.01 -8.00
CA PHE A 402 15.23 4.00 -6.96
C PHE A 402 16.38 3.54 -6.07
N SER A 403 16.41 2.25 -5.68
CA SER A 403 17.55 1.68 -4.97
C SER A 403 18.84 1.81 -5.77
N TRP A 404 18.82 1.58 -7.07
CA TRP A 404 19.99 1.77 -7.93
C TRP A 404 20.47 3.23 -7.92
N LEU A 405 19.55 4.18 -8.11
CA LEU A 405 19.85 5.61 -8.08
C LEU A 405 20.46 6.03 -6.73
N THR A 406 19.88 5.56 -5.62
CA THR A 406 20.40 5.86 -4.28
C THR A 406 21.76 5.25 -4.04
N LEU A 407 21.97 3.98 -4.39
CA LEU A 407 23.25 3.30 -4.15
C LEU A 407 24.37 3.90 -5.00
N ARG A 408 24.10 4.25 -6.26
CA ARG A 408 25.11 4.82 -7.18
C ARG A 408 25.45 6.27 -6.89
N SER A 409 24.46 7.06 -6.48
CA SER A 409 24.68 8.47 -6.12
C SER A 409 25.12 8.65 -4.67
N GLY A 410 24.86 7.65 -3.84
CA GLY A 410 25.01 7.74 -2.41
C GLY A 410 23.95 8.62 -1.72
N SER A 411 22.97 9.16 -2.44
CA SER A 411 21.99 10.13 -1.93
C SER A 411 20.57 9.69 -2.27
N VAL A 412 19.60 10.00 -1.43
CA VAL A 412 18.18 9.72 -1.73
C VAL A 412 17.59 10.72 -2.74
N LEU A 413 18.25 11.86 -2.95
CA LEU A 413 17.71 12.96 -3.76
C LEU A 413 17.46 12.58 -5.23
N PRO A 414 18.35 11.86 -5.95
CA PRO A 414 18.05 11.39 -7.31
C PRO A 414 16.83 10.47 -7.39
N ALA A 415 16.65 9.59 -6.39
CA ALA A 415 15.47 8.73 -6.30
C ALA A 415 14.21 9.56 -6.00
N ALA A 416 14.30 10.57 -5.14
CA ALA A 416 13.19 11.47 -4.83
C ALA A 416 12.74 12.25 -6.06
N ILE A 417 13.67 12.74 -6.89
CA ILE A 417 13.37 13.40 -8.17
C ILE A 417 12.64 12.44 -9.10
N ALA A 418 13.17 11.21 -9.26
CA ALA A 418 12.55 10.20 -10.13
C ALA A 418 11.15 9.81 -9.66
N HIS A 419 10.98 9.62 -8.35
CA HIS A 419 9.70 9.31 -7.71
C HIS A 419 8.71 10.47 -7.86
N THR A 420 9.15 11.72 -7.65
CA THR A 420 8.31 12.91 -7.86
C THR A 420 7.77 12.95 -9.28
N LEU A 421 8.64 12.82 -10.27
CA LEU A 421 8.25 12.87 -11.68
C LEU A 421 7.36 11.68 -12.06
N PHE A 422 7.64 10.48 -11.52
CA PHE A 422 6.73 9.35 -11.68
C PHE A 422 5.33 9.69 -11.18
N ASN A 423 5.19 10.23 -9.96
CA ASN A 423 3.89 10.60 -9.40
C ASN A 423 3.23 11.72 -10.21
N VAL A 424 3.99 12.74 -10.62
CA VAL A 424 3.51 13.81 -11.51
C VAL A 424 2.93 13.24 -12.80
N PHE A 425 3.60 12.29 -13.47
CA PHE A 425 3.11 11.68 -14.71
C PHE A 425 1.96 10.68 -14.52
N VAL A 426 1.79 10.16 -13.30
CA VAL A 426 0.64 9.30 -12.95
C VAL A 426 -0.60 10.15 -12.65
N PHE A 427 -0.43 11.30 -11.99
CA PHE A 427 -1.55 12.16 -11.58
C PHE A 427 -1.88 13.30 -12.55
N SER A 428 -1.06 13.54 -13.57
CA SER A 428 -1.33 14.54 -14.61
C SER A 428 -2.12 13.96 -15.79
N SER A 429 -2.65 14.86 -16.61
CA SER A 429 -3.21 14.57 -17.94
C SER A 429 -2.15 14.22 -18.99
N PHE A 430 -0.88 14.08 -18.62
CA PHE A 430 0.20 13.85 -19.56
C PHE A 430 0.06 12.47 -20.22
N GLY A 431 -0.05 12.49 -21.55
CA GLY A 431 -0.49 11.35 -22.36
C GLY A 431 -1.97 11.05 -22.12
N LEU A 432 -2.79 11.07 -23.17
CA LEU A 432 -4.19 10.66 -23.07
C LEU A 432 -4.30 9.28 -22.41
N ASP A 433 -5.33 9.10 -21.58
CA ASP A 433 -5.54 7.84 -20.89
C ASP A 433 -6.03 6.77 -21.87
N PHE A 434 -5.48 5.55 -21.76
CA PHE A 434 -5.84 4.42 -22.60
C PHE A 434 -5.76 3.12 -21.81
N TYR A 435 -6.57 2.14 -22.22
CA TYR A 435 -6.61 0.85 -21.54
C TYR A 435 -5.24 0.17 -21.59
N GLY A 436 -4.66 -0.09 -20.42
CA GLY A 436 -3.35 -0.73 -20.28
C GLY A 436 -2.16 0.23 -20.18
N LYS A 437 -2.36 1.56 -20.18
CA LYS A 437 -1.31 2.57 -19.98
C LYS A 437 -0.41 2.26 -18.76
N ASP A 438 -1.02 1.89 -17.65
CA ASP A 438 -0.30 1.53 -16.42
C ASP A 438 0.57 0.28 -16.57
N TRP A 439 0.10 -0.72 -17.31
CA TRP A 439 0.87 -1.94 -17.59
C TRP A 439 2.06 -1.65 -18.51
N VAL A 440 1.86 -0.84 -19.56
CA VAL A 440 2.96 -0.40 -20.43
C VAL A 440 4.00 0.36 -19.62
N ARG A 441 3.57 1.30 -18.77
CA ARG A 441 4.46 2.03 -17.86
C ARG A 441 5.25 1.07 -16.97
N LEU A 442 4.57 0.13 -16.31
CA LEU A 442 5.20 -0.87 -15.45
C LEU A 442 6.26 -1.69 -16.19
N VAL A 443 5.95 -2.19 -17.39
CA VAL A 443 6.88 -2.98 -18.21
C VAL A 443 8.10 -2.16 -18.59
N LEU A 444 7.92 -0.91 -19.02
CA LEU A 444 9.03 -0.03 -19.38
C LEU A 444 9.96 0.24 -18.18
N TRP A 445 9.40 0.50 -16.99
CA TRP A 445 10.21 0.63 -15.78
C TRP A 445 10.91 -0.68 -15.40
N ALA A 446 10.29 -1.84 -15.65
CA ALA A 446 10.92 -3.14 -15.40
C ALA A 446 12.11 -3.37 -16.33
N VAL A 447 12.00 -2.94 -17.61
CA VAL A 447 13.11 -2.92 -18.56
C VAL A 447 14.22 -2.00 -18.07
N VAL A 448 13.90 -0.80 -17.58
CA VAL A 448 14.91 0.11 -17.00
C VAL A 448 15.61 -0.54 -15.80
N ALA A 449 14.86 -1.10 -14.85
CA ALA A 449 15.45 -1.81 -13.71
C ALA A 449 16.40 -2.91 -14.15
N TYR A 450 15.97 -3.73 -15.12
CA TYR A 450 16.79 -4.80 -15.68
C TYR A 450 18.08 -4.25 -16.32
N VAL A 451 17.96 -3.25 -17.19
CA VAL A 451 19.09 -2.63 -17.91
C VAL A 451 20.10 -2.03 -16.92
N LEU A 452 19.64 -1.28 -15.92
CA LEU A 452 20.49 -0.68 -14.89
C LEU A 452 21.31 -1.72 -14.13
N PHE A 453 20.69 -2.81 -13.67
CA PHE A 453 21.41 -3.87 -12.94
C PHE A 453 22.25 -4.78 -13.84
N ARG A 454 21.89 -4.92 -15.11
CA ARG A 454 22.61 -5.78 -16.06
C ARG A 454 23.91 -5.16 -16.55
N TYR A 455 23.89 -3.86 -16.86
CA TYR A 455 25.00 -3.15 -17.50
C TYR A 455 25.74 -2.21 -16.55
N TRP A 456 25.07 -1.71 -15.50
CA TRP A 456 25.67 -0.83 -14.50
C TRP A 456 25.44 -1.36 -13.08
N SER A 457 25.81 -2.63 -12.84
CA SER A 457 25.57 -3.30 -11.56
C SER A 457 26.16 -2.53 -10.37
N VAL A 458 25.41 -2.45 -9.28
CA VAL A 458 25.93 -1.98 -7.99
C VAL A 458 26.70 -3.14 -7.35
N LYS A 459 27.97 -2.91 -7.01
CA LYS A 459 28.74 -3.82 -6.14
C LYS A 459 28.66 -3.27 -4.72
N VAL A 460 28.31 -4.12 -3.76
CA VAL A 460 28.49 -3.82 -2.34
C VAL A 460 29.85 -4.40 -2.00
N GLU A 461 30.81 -3.57 -1.61
CA GLU A 461 32.09 -4.06 -1.10
C GLU A 461 31.81 -4.83 0.19
N ASP A 462 32.35 -6.04 0.30
CA ASP A 462 32.14 -6.97 1.43
C ASP A 462 32.85 -6.50 2.74
N GLU A 463 33.30 -5.24 2.82
CA GLU A 463 33.99 -4.74 4.01
C GLU A 463 33.02 -4.19 5.07
N PRO A 464 33.15 -4.64 6.33
CA PRO A 464 32.35 -4.13 7.45
C PRO A 464 32.80 -2.69 7.79
N GLY A 465 32.27 -1.71 7.06
CA GLY A 465 32.52 -0.28 7.25
C GLY A 465 32.55 0.55 5.97
N ALA A 466 32.67 -0.08 4.79
CA ALA A 466 32.77 0.65 3.53
C ALA A 466 31.38 1.09 3.01
N VAL A 467 31.22 2.40 2.82
CA VAL A 467 30.15 2.97 1.99
C VAL A 467 30.40 2.48 0.57
N ALA A 468 29.44 1.75 -0.02
CA ALA A 468 29.51 1.17 -1.36
C ALA A 468 30.33 2.02 -2.35
N THR A 469 31.55 1.56 -2.64
CA THR A 469 32.47 2.28 -3.52
C THR A 469 32.26 1.87 -4.98
N ILE A 470 32.35 2.85 -5.86
CA ILE A 470 32.05 2.69 -7.29
C ILE A 470 33.24 2.02 -7.97
N VAL A 471 33.07 0.78 -8.41
CA VAL A 471 33.98 0.17 -9.40
C VAL A 471 33.51 0.62 -10.78
N GLU A 472 34.34 1.39 -11.50
CA GLU A 472 34.14 1.67 -12.92
C GLU A 472 34.19 0.37 -13.72
N ALA A 473 33.33 0.26 -14.73
CA ALA A 473 33.36 -0.88 -15.62
C ALA A 473 34.67 -0.83 -16.42
N GLU A 474 35.50 -1.87 -16.32
CA GLU A 474 36.58 -2.07 -17.27
C GLU A 474 35.99 -2.09 -18.68
N PRO A 475 36.57 -1.34 -19.64
CA PRO A 475 36.16 -1.40 -21.01
C PRO A 475 36.33 -2.84 -21.51
N ALA A 476 35.24 -3.42 -22.03
CA ALA A 476 35.30 -4.68 -22.73
C ALA A 476 36.26 -4.51 -23.93
N THR A 477 37.37 -5.25 -23.89
CA THR A 477 38.27 -5.43 -25.03
C THR A 477 37.77 -6.56 -25.91
#